data_AF-A0A1H9AUX3-F1
#
_entry.id   AF-A0A1H9AUX3-F1
#
_cell.length_a   1.000
_cell.length_b   1.000
_cell.length_c   1.000
_cell.angle_alpha   90.00
_cell.angle_beta   90.00
_cell.angle_gamma   90.00
#
_symmetry.space_group_name_H-M   'P 1'
#
loop_
_entity.id
_entity.type
_entity.pdbx_description
1 polymer ?
#
loop_
_entity_poly.entity_id
_entity_poly.type
_entity_poly.pdbx_seq_one_letter_code
_entity_poly.pdbx_strand_id
1 'polypeptide(L)'
;MGVERIGEIVREHYLTAVARSYGSKGTDTVRTLVPTLKEIFAVLDYESINGSLTVFQTVDPTQRPVAESEAYTLTGAEDIPVHNLGTLTIQILGNGQLLLWKKDVPPLEVSDGAIVYRFEPDKGERMWIDGEERAADLPGYVHLFGIPTFLDLADALQHYSVHIARPSECPYLTSAWREDGRVMWKAKPEELMRLSLYQFLRSALRTGRPDIHQEAPTDANNPVDITVRWADSNRIAIIEVKWLGKSGVLDPPAFRKAYSESRAQDGLRQLASYLDLTKSRAPRYDQRGYLAVFDGRRARVKVEDTQCTRENGMAYVDAHISYDQDLLDRHDVATPVRFFCEPRWVLKSPSKGG
;
A
#
# COMPACT_ATOMS: atom_id res chain seq x y z
N MET A 1 17.61 -3.63 -7.54
CA MET A 1 17.89 -4.87 -8.30
C MET A 1 16.54 -5.48 -8.63
N GLY A 2 16.21 -5.72 -9.89
CA GLY A 2 14.84 -6.12 -10.29
C GLY A 2 14.47 -7.53 -9.83
N VAL A 3 13.16 -7.79 -9.70
CA VAL A 3 12.54 -9.10 -9.37
C VAL A 3 13.03 -10.24 -10.27
N GLU A 4 13.44 -9.91 -11.51
CA GLU A 4 14.06 -10.84 -12.45
C GLU A 4 15.32 -11.52 -11.87
N ARG A 5 16.25 -10.73 -11.35
CA ARG A 5 17.55 -11.20 -10.82
C ARG A 5 17.40 -12.00 -9.52
N ILE A 6 16.40 -11.65 -8.70
CA ILE A 6 16.07 -12.36 -7.46
C ILE A 6 15.55 -13.76 -7.79
N GLY A 7 14.63 -13.88 -8.75
CA GLY A 7 14.15 -15.18 -9.20
C GLY A 7 15.24 -16.07 -9.78
N GLU A 8 16.26 -15.51 -10.43
CA GLU A 8 17.43 -16.26 -10.90
C GLU A 8 18.30 -16.77 -9.74
N ILE A 9 18.58 -15.93 -8.74
CA ILE A 9 19.35 -16.30 -7.54
C ILE A 9 18.62 -17.38 -6.74
N VAL A 10 17.32 -17.19 -6.53
CA VAL A 10 16.44 -18.18 -5.88
C VAL A 10 16.49 -19.49 -6.67
N ARG A 11 16.28 -19.45 -8.00
CA ARG A 11 16.35 -20.64 -8.85
C ARG A 11 17.69 -21.37 -8.67
N GLU A 12 18.81 -20.67 -8.76
CA GLU A 12 20.16 -21.26 -8.58
C GLU A 12 20.37 -21.85 -7.19
N HIS A 13 19.85 -21.20 -6.14
CA HIS A 13 19.94 -21.67 -4.76
C HIS A 13 19.25 -23.04 -4.58
N TYR A 14 18.08 -23.24 -5.18
CA TYR A 14 17.31 -24.47 -5.03
C TYR A 14 17.61 -25.54 -6.08
N LEU A 15 18.14 -25.18 -7.25
CA LEU A 15 18.46 -26.13 -8.32
C LEU A 15 19.38 -27.25 -7.81
N THR A 16 20.34 -26.96 -6.94
CA THR A 16 21.25 -27.98 -6.40
C THR A 16 20.53 -28.98 -5.50
N ALA A 17 19.64 -28.52 -4.61
CA ALA A 17 18.87 -29.38 -3.73
C ALA A 17 17.89 -30.24 -4.53
N VAL A 18 17.18 -29.63 -5.47
CA VAL A 18 16.20 -30.32 -6.31
C VAL A 18 16.85 -31.33 -7.25
N ALA A 19 17.99 -31.00 -7.86
CA ALA A 19 18.72 -31.93 -8.72
C ALA A 19 19.18 -33.18 -7.94
N ARG A 20 19.53 -33.04 -6.65
CA ARG A 20 19.92 -34.16 -5.79
C ARG A 20 18.74 -35.08 -5.47
N SER A 21 17.56 -34.52 -5.16
CA SER A 21 16.38 -35.32 -4.80
C SER A 21 15.65 -35.91 -6.02
N TYR A 22 15.52 -35.14 -7.10
CA TYR A 22 14.59 -35.47 -8.20
C TYR A 22 15.24 -35.47 -9.60
N GLY A 23 16.55 -35.24 -9.70
CA GLY A 23 17.27 -35.22 -10.97
C GLY A 23 16.78 -34.14 -11.93
N SER A 24 16.83 -34.43 -13.24
CA SER A 24 16.46 -33.47 -14.29
C SER A 24 14.99 -33.07 -14.23
N LYS A 25 14.10 -34.01 -13.89
CA LYS A 25 12.66 -33.73 -13.77
C LYS A 25 12.39 -32.66 -12.70
N GLY A 26 13.04 -32.75 -11.54
CA GLY A 26 12.93 -31.71 -10.52
C GLY A 26 13.44 -30.36 -11.01
N THR A 27 14.57 -30.34 -11.73
CA THR A 27 15.09 -29.07 -12.26
C THR A 27 14.13 -28.41 -13.26
N ASP A 28 13.40 -29.21 -14.04
CA ASP A 28 12.36 -28.73 -14.94
C ASP A 28 11.16 -28.19 -14.13
N THR A 29 10.76 -28.88 -13.06
CA THR A 29 9.72 -28.40 -12.13
C THR A 29 10.05 -27.03 -11.54
N VAL A 30 11.28 -26.79 -11.07
CA VAL A 30 11.67 -25.46 -10.54
C VAL A 30 11.62 -24.38 -11.63
N ARG A 31 12.00 -24.74 -12.86
CA ARG A 31 11.99 -23.80 -14.00
C ARG A 31 10.59 -23.34 -14.36
N THR A 32 9.56 -24.12 -14.03
CA THR A 32 8.15 -23.71 -14.18
C THR A 32 7.61 -23.04 -12.92
N LEU A 33 7.85 -23.62 -11.74
CA LEU A 33 7.36 -23.11 -10.45
C LEU A 33 7.77 -21.65 -10.20
N VAL A 34 9.06 -21.31 -10.37
CA VAL A 34 9.58 -19.98 -10.03
C VAL A 34 8.96 -18.86 -10.90
N PRO A 35 8.88 -18.97 -12.23
CA PRO A 35 8.14 -18.01 -13.05
C PRO A 35 6.66 -17.92 -12.67
N THR A 36 5.97 -19.04 -12.44
CA THR A 36 4.55 -19.02 -12.06
C THR A 36 4.34 -18.37 -10.69
N LEU A 37 5.25 -18.55 -9.73
CA LEU A 37 5.20 -17.81 -8.46
C LEU A 37 5.24 -16.29 -8.68
N LYS A 38 6.08 -15.80 -9.61
CA LYS A 38 6.10 -14.37 -9.95
C LYS A 38 4.78 -13.92 -10.58
N GLU A 39 4.19 -14.73 -11.46
CA GLU A 39 2.87 -14.43 -12.05
C GLU A 39 1.78 -14.39 -10.98
N ILE A 40 1.80 -15.31 -10.02
CA ILE A 40 0.90 -15.32 -8.85
C ILE A 40 1.07 -14.04 -8.04
N PHE A 41 2.30 -13.68 -7.66
CA PHE A 41 2.55 -12.48 -6.84
C PHE A 41 2.44 -11.14 -7.59
N ALA A 42 2.36 -11.18 -8.93
CA ALA A 42 2.02 -10.01 -9.73
C ALA A 42 0.54 -9.61 -9.58
N VAL A 43 -0.33 -10.58 -9.23
CA VAL A 43 -1.78 -10.38 -9.12
C VAL A 43 -2.32 -10.61 -7.71
N LEU A 44 -1.59 -11.30 -6.86
CA LEU A 44 -1.92 -11.58 -5.46
C LEU A 44 -0.88 -10.92 -4.56
N ASP A 45 -1.30 -10.00 -3.70
CA ASP A 45 -0.39 -9.31 -2.79
C ASP A 45 -0.13 -10.09 -1.51
N TYR A 46 1.07 -9.95 -0.93
CA TYR A 46 1.38 -10.59 0.36
C TYR A 46 0.41 -10.08 1.45
N GLU A 47 0.10 -8.78 1.42
CA GLU A 47 -0.85 -8.13 2.32
C GLU A 47 -2.29 -8.65 2.18
N SER A 48 -2.63 -9.30 1.06
CA SER A 48 -3.94 -9.91 0.85
C SER A 48 -4.04 -11.34 1.39
N ILE A 49 -2.91 -11.92 1.81
CA ILE A 49 -2.81 -13.28 2.36
C ILE A 49 -2.77 -13.15 3.89
N ASN A 50 -3.90 -13.39 4.56
CA ASN A 50 -4.01 -13.27 6.02
C ASN A 50 -3.85 -14.60 6.77
N GLY A 51 -3.82 -15.73 6.05
CA GLY A 51 -3.57 -17.06 6.60
C GLY A 51 -2.32 -17.68 6.01
N SER A 52 -2.45 -18.30 4.83
CA SER A 52 -1.32 -18.91 4.13
C SER A 52 -1.54 -19.01 2.62
N LEU A 53 -0.44 -18.99 1.87
CA LEU A 53 -0.41 -19.37 0.46
C LEU A 53 0.53 -20.55 0.29
N THR A 54 -0.01 -21.71 -0.06
CA THR A 54 0.77 -22.88 -0.48
C THR A 54 0.72 -22.98 -2.01
N VAL A 55 1.86 -23.00 -2.68
CA VAL A 55 1.95 -23.22 -4.14
C VAL A 55 2.87 -24.40 -4.37
N PHE A 56 2.44 -25.40 -5.13
CA PHE A 56 3.27 -26.57 -5.39
C PHE A 56 3.16 -27.06 -6.84
N GLN A 57 4.18 -27.79 -7.24
CA GLN A 57 4.20 -28.52 -8.50
C GLN A 57 4.79 -29.90 -8.27
N THR A 58 4.06 -30.93 -8.70
CA THR A 58 4.52 -32.32 -8.62
C THR A 58 5.54 -32.59 -9.73
N VAL A 59 6.56 -33.39 -9.43
CA VAL A 59 7.58 -33.84 -10.38
C VAL A 59 6.96 -34.79 -11.42
N ASP A 60 5.98 -35.59 -10.99
CA ASP A 60 5.09 -36.30 -11.88
C ASP A 60 3.83 -35.46 -12.15
N PRO A 61 3.60 -34.98 -13.39
CA PRO A 61 2.46 -34.11 -13.71
C PRO A 61 1.10 -34.81 -13.60
N THR A 62 1.05 -36.14 -13.41
CA THR A 62 -0.19 -36.90 -13.21
C THR A 62 -0.63 -36.98 -11.75
N GLN A 63 0.27 -36.68 -10.80
CA GLN A 63 -0.04 -36.73 -9.38
C GLN A 63 -0.97 -35.61 -8.93
N ARG A 64 -1.92 -35.97 -8.06
CA ARG A 64 -2.93 -35.09 -7.47
C ARG A 64 -3.01 -35.37 -5.97
N PRO A 65 -2.11 -34.79 -5.16
CA PRO A 65 -2.07 -35.06 -3.72
C PRO A 65 -3.27 -34.44 -2.98
N VAL A 66 -3.97 -33.48 -3.60
CA VAL A 66 -5.21 -32.88 -3.08
C VAL A 66 -6.37 -33.22 -4.00
N ALA A 67 -7.53 -33.57 -3.43
CA ALA A 67 -8.72 -33.94 -4.19
C ALA A 67 -9.21 -32.80 -5.11
N GLU A 68 -9.32 -33.08 -6.41
CA GLU A 68 -9.72 -32.10 -7.43
C GLU A 68 -11.18 -31.65 -7.31
N SER A 69 -12.06 -32.43 -6.66
CA SER A 69 -13.50 -32.12 -6.55
C SER A 69 -13.80 -30.79 -5.85
N GLU A 70 -12.84 -30.27 -5.09
CA GLU A 70 -12.93 -29.00 -4.36
C GLU A 70 -12.13 -27.88 -5.03
N ALA A 71 -11.45 -28.16 -6.15
CA ALA A 71 -10.57 -27.23 -6.83
C ALA A 71 -11.34 -26.35 -7.82
N TYR A 72 -10.89 -25.10 -7.95
CA TYR A 72 -11.19 -24.24 -9.10
C TYR A 72 -10.09 -24.42 -10.14
N THR A 73 -10.46 -24.74 -11.38
CA THR A 73 -9.53 -24.78 -12.50
C THR A 73 -9.40 -23.38 -13.10
N LEU A 74 -8.19 -22.81 -13.05
CA LEU A 74 -7.88 -21.51 -13.60
C LEU A 74 -7.00 -21.66 -14.85
N THR A 75 -7.22 -20.81 -15.83
CA THR A 75 -6.41 -20.77 -17.06
C THR A 75 -5.11 -19.99 -16.89
N GLY A 76 -5.01 -19.15 -15.86
CA GLY A 76 -3.85 -18.33 -15.56
C GLY A 76 -3.95 -17.70 -14.16
N ALA A 77 -2.89 -17.01 -13.76
CA ALA A 77 -2.80 -16.39 -12.43
C ALA A 77 -3.81 -15.23 -12.27
N GLU A 78 -4.17 -14.54 -13.34
CA GLU A 78 -5.04 -13.35 -13.34
C GLU A 78 -6.44 -13.55 -12.75
N ASP A 79 -6.89 -14.80 -12.64
CA ASP A 79 -8.17 -15.15 -12.05
C ASP A 79 -8.08 -15.46 -10.54
N ILE A 80 -6.87 -15.64 -9.98
CA ILE A 80 -6.65 -15.90 -8.54
C ILE A 80 -7.33 -14.86 -7.63
N PRO A 81 -7.26 -13.53 -7.91
CA PRO A 81 -7.85 -12.52 -7.04
C PRO A 81 -9.35 -12.72 -6.80
N VAL A 82 -10.08 -13.29 -7.77
CA VAL A 82 -11.52 -13.57 -7.67
C VAL A 82 -11.83 -14.64 -6.61
N HIS A 83 -10.85 -15.50 -6.32
CA HIS A 83 -10.98 -16.61 -5.38
C HIS A 83 -10.26 -16.35 -4.05
N ASN A 84 -9.55 -15.23 -3.89
CA ASN A 84 -8.75 -14.97 -2.71
C ASN A 84 -9.62 -14.71 -1.47
N LEU A 85 -9.50 -15.60 -0.47
CA LEU A 85 -10.08 -15.43 0.87
C LEU A 85 -8.99 -15.28 1.94
N GLY A 86 -7.76 -14.99 1.52
CA GLY A 86 -6.58 -14.84 2.38
C GLY A 86 -5.89 -16.15 2.78
N THR A 87 -6.51 -17.30 2.49
CA THR A 87 -5.88 -18.63 2.59
C THR A 87 -6.10 -19.42 1.30
N LEU A 88 -5.02 -19.83 0.65
CA LEU A 88 -5.04 -20.46 -0.68
C LEU A 88 -4.03 -21.61 -0.78
N THR A 89 -4.43 -22.66 -1.48
CA THR A 89 -3.52 -23.71 -1.98
C THR A 89 -3.62 -23.76 -3.49
N ILE A 90 -2.49 -23.82 -4.19
CA ILE A 90 -2.41 -23.81 -5.65
C ILE A 90 -1.50 -24.93 -6.13
N GLN A 91 -1.99 -25.77 -7.03
CA GLN A 91 -1.18 -26.73 -7.78
C GLN A 91 -0.96 -26.22 -9.20
N ILE A 92 0.29 -26.21 -9.65
CA ILE A 92 0.64 -25.93 -11.05
C ILE A 92 0.61 -27.24 -11.83
N LEU A 93 -0.14 -27.26 -12.93
CA LEU A 93 -0.24 -28.42 -13.81
C LEU A 93 0.80 -28.33 -14.96
N GLY A 94 1.17 -29.48 -15.52
CA GLY A 94 2.16 -29.55 -16.61
C GLY A 94 1.73 -28.85 -17.91
N ASN A 95 0.44 -28.51 -18.05
CA ASN A 95 -0.09 -27.74 -19.17
C ASN A 95 -0.19 -26.22 -18.88
N GLY A 96 0.31 -25.75 -17.72
CA GLY A 96 0.27 -24.35 -17.30
C GLY A 96 -1.02 -23.93 -16.60
N GLN A 97 -2.04 -24.79 -16.51
CA GLN A 97 -3.24 -24.50 -15.72
C GLN A 97 -2.95 -24.55 -14.23
N LEU A 98 -3.79 -23.88 -13.44
CA LEU A 98 -3.73 -23.89 -12.00
C LEU A 98 -4.97 -24.57 -11.43
N LEU A 99 -4.77 -25.43 -10.42
CA LEU A 99 -5.85 -25.87 -9.54
C LEU A 99 -5.75 -25.07 -8.24
N LEU A 100 -6.82 -24.38 -7.86
CA LEU A 100 -6.87 -23.54 -6.68
C LEU A 100 -7.88 -24.08 -5.67
N TRP A 101 -7.47 -24.21 -4.41
CA TRP A 101 -8.34 -24.50 -3.28
C TRP A 101 -8.35 -23.33 -2.30
N LYS A 102 -9.52 -23.02 -1.74
CA LYS A 102 -9.72 -21.98 -0.71
C LYS A 102 -9.54 -22.54 0.70
N LYS A 103 -8.46 -23.29 0.92
CA LYS A 103 -8.15 -23.94 2.19
C LYS A 103 -6.65 -24.05 2.40
N ASP A 104 -6.25 -24.17 3.66
CA ASP A 104 -4.87 -24.46 4.01
C ASP A 104 -4.60 -25.95 3.78
N VAL A 105 -3.53 -26.24 3.03
CA VAL A 105 -2.95 -27.58 2.91
C VAL A 105 -1.52 -27.51 3.43
N PRO A 106 -1.19 -28.22 4.52
CA PRO A 106 0.16 -28.27 5.06
C PRO A 106 1.18 -28.75 4.03
N PRO A 107 2.39 -28.16 3.96
CA PRO A 107 3.39 -28.54 2.95
C PRO A 107 3.74 -30.03 2.95
N LEU A 108 3.81 -30.64 4.13
CA LEU A 108 4.17 -32.05 4.28
C LEU A 108 3.13 -33.01 3.67
N GLU A 109 1.88 -32.60 3.51
CA GLU A 109 0.84 -33.42 2.87
C GLU A 109 1.00 -33.48 1.34
N VAL A 110 1.70 -32.50 0.76
CA VAL A 110 1.86 -32.36 -0.69
C VAL A 110 3.31 -32.43 -1.15
N SER A 111 4.28 -32.51 -0.24
CA SER A 111 5.71 -32.46 -0.57
C SER A 111 6.30 -33.75 -1.12
N ASP A 112 5.63 -34.89 -0.93
CA ASP A 112 6.06 -36.16 -1.50
C ASP A 112 5.99 -36.12 -3.03
N GLY A 113 7.15 -36.23 -3.68
CA GLY A 113 7.26 -36.10 -5.14
C GLY A 113 6.95 -34.70 -5.68
N ALA A 114 6.96 -33.66 -4.85
CA ALA A 114 6.70 -32.29 -5.25
C ALA A 114 7.74 -31.30 -4.75
N ILE A 115 7.66 -30.10 -5.31
CA ILE A 115 8.35 -28.90 -4.83
C ILE A 115 7.28 -27.93 -4.37
N VAL A 116 7.36 -27.51 -3.11
CA VAL A 116 6.33 -26.70 -2.46
C VAL A 116 6.94 -25.37 -2.04
N TYR A 117 6.25 -24.29 -2.33
CA TYR A 117 6.47 -22.97 -1.78
C TYR A 117 5.34 -22.66 -0.78
N ARG A 118 5.68 -22.01 0.32
CA ARG A 118 4.69 -21.48 1.27
C ARG A 118 5.05 -20.08 1.73
N PHE A 119 4.03 -19.23 1.80
CA PHE A 119 4.06 -17.97 2.53
C PHE A 119 3.05 -17.99 3.68
N GLU A 120 3.49 -17.53 4.85
CA GLU A 120 2.66 -17.24 6.02
C GLU A 120 3.09 -15.87 6.56
N PRO A 121 2.16 -14.95 6.89
CA PRO A 121 2.51 -13.59 7.34
C PRO A 121 3.52 -13.54 8.49
N ASP A 122 3.35 -14.42 9.48
CA ASP A 122 4.20 -14.45 10.68
C ASP A 122 5.52 -15.21 10.51
N LYS A 123 5.65 -16.02 9.45
CA LYS A 123 6.79 -16.94 9.26
C LYS A 123 7.56 -16.68 7.97
N GLY A 124 7.07 -15.79 7.12
CA GLY A 124 7.69 -15.45 5.84
C GLY A 124 7.58 -16.56 4.80
N GLU A 125 8.52 -16.56 3.88
CA GLU A 125 8.57 -17.44 2.71
C GLU A 125 9.47 -18.65 2.95
N ARG A 126 9.01 -19.83 2.53
CA ARG A 126 9.72 -21.10 2.70
C ARG A 126 9.46 -22.05 1.55
N MET A 127 10.38 -23.00 1.38
CA MET A 127 10.21 -24.07 0.40
C MET A 127 10.43 -25.45 1.00
N TRP A 128 9.69 -26.44 0.50
CA TRP A 128 9.88 -27.85 0.80
C TRP A 128 10.30 -28.58 -0.46
N ILE A 129 11.36 -29.37 -0.33
CA ILE A 129 11.87 -30.27 -1.36
C ILE A 129 12.04 -31.62 -0.69
N ASP A 130 11.30 -32.62 -1.15
CA ASP A 130 11.40 -34.00 -0.63
C ASP A 130 11.15 -34.08 0.88
N GLY A 131 10.09 -33.38 1.33
CA GLY A 131 9.71 -33.29 2.75
C GLY A 131 10.61 -32.41 3.62
N GLU A 132 11.75 -31.95 3.13
CA GLU A 132 12.66 -31.08 3.89
C GLU A 132 12.32 -29.60 3.71
N GLU A 133 12.07 -28.90 4.83
CA GLU A 133 11.91 -27.45 4.87
C GLU A 133 13.25 -26.74 4.64
N ARG A 134 13.20 -25.70 3.83
CA ARG A 134 14.32 -24.79 3.54
C ARG A 134 13.80 -23.36 3.59
N ALA A 135 14.51 -22.49 4.30
CA ALA A 135 14.21 -21.07 4.31
C ALA A 135 14.26 -20.52 2.88
N ALA A 136 13.32 -19.64 2.54
CA ALA A 136 13.34 -18.86 1.31
C ALA A 136 13.63 -17.41 1.65
N ASP A 137 14.83 -17.18 2.19
CA ASP A 137 15.35 -15.87 2.51
C ASP A 137 16.54 -15.52 1.61
N LEU A 138 16.54 -14.28 1.13
CA LEU A 138 17.74 -13.65 0.59
C LEU A 138 18.03 -12.42 1.45
N PRO A 139 19.25 -12.28 2.01
CA PRO A 139 19.60 -11.13 2.83
C PRO A 139 19.29 -9.81 2.12
N GLY A 140 18.51 -8.95 2.79
CA GLY A 140 18.08 -7.65 2.26
C GLY A 140 16.77 -7.67 1.46
N TYR A 141 16.09 -8.82 1.35
CA TYR A 141 14.78 -8.95 0.71
C TYR A 141 13.76 -9.46 1.70
N VAL A 142 12.69 -8.68 1.92
CA VAL A 142 11.56 -9.08 2.78
C VAL A 142 10.65 -10.07 2.04
N HIS A 143 10.52 -9.89 0.73
CA HIS A 143 9.71 -10.71 -0.15
C HIS A 143 10.46 -11.02 -1.46
N LEU A 144 10.54 -12.30 -1.83
CA LEU A 144 11.31 -12.80 -2.98
C LEU A 144 10.58 -12.63 -4.31
N PHE A 145 9.26 -12.79 -4.32
CA PHE A 145 8.49 -12.93 -5.55
C PHE A 145 7.48 -11.82 -5.81
N GLY A 146 7.09 -11.04 -4.80
CA GLY A 146 6.21 -9.89 -4.98
C GLY A 146 6.91 -8.55 -4.97
N ILE A 147 6.13 -7.54 -5.34
CA ILE A 147 6.55 -6.14 -5.41
C ILE A 147 5.89 -5.44 -4.22
N PRO A 148 6.63 -4.92 -3.23
CA PRO A 148 6.03 -4.13 -2.16
C PRO A 148 5.50 -2.84 -2.76
N THR A 149 4.18 -2.74 -2.97
CA THR A 149 3.55 -1.55 -3.57
C THR A 149 2.77 -0.77 -2.54
N PHE A 150 1.84 -1.42 -1.84
CA PHE A 150 1.01 -0.76 -0.84
C PHE A 150 1.82 -0.44 0.41
N LEU A 151 2.70 -1.35 0.84
CA LEU A 151 3.67 -1.08 1.88
C LEU A 151 4.58 0.12 1.54
N ASP A 152 5.19 0.13 0.35
CA ASP A 152 6.03 1.25 -0.11
C ASP A 152 5.26 2.58 -0.10
N LEU A 153 3.97 2.57 -0.49
CA LEU A 153 3.12 3.76 -0.44
C LEU A 153 2.82 4.19 1.00
N ALA A 154 2.49 3.26 1.90
CA ALA A 154 2.22 3.56 3.30
C ALA A 154 3.45 4.20 3.97
N ASP A 155 4.64 3.63 3.75
CA ASP A 155 5.90 4.16 4.24
C ASP A 155 6.21 5.54 3.65
N ALA A 156 5.96 5.73 2.35
CA ALA A 156 6.12 7.04 1.70
C ALA A 156 5.19 8.10 2.31
N LEU A 157 3.92 7.77 2.59
CA LEU A 157 2.98 8.68 3.23
C LEU A 157 3.42 9.04 4.66
N GLN A 158 3.92 8.07 5.42
CA GLN A 158 4.43 8.31 6.77
C GLN A 158 5.70 9.18 6.74
N HIS A 159 6.61 8.90 5.81
CA HIS A 159 7.81 9.73 5.60
C HIS A 159 7.42 11.17 5.23
N TYR A 160 6.47 11.33 4.29
CA TYR A 160 5.96 12.63 3.90
C TYR A 160 5.37 13.38 5.09
N SER A 161 4.57 12.71 5.92
CA SER A 161 3.99 13.29 7.14
C SER A 161 5.05 13.92 8.03
N VAL A 162 6.09 13.16 8.37
CA VAL A 162 7.10 13.54 9.35
C VAL A 162 8.11 14.54 8.79
N HIS A 163 8.58 14.35 7.56
CA HIS A 163 9.74 15.07 7.04
C HIS A 163 9.40 16.19 6.07
N ILE A 164 8.20 16.19 5.48
CA ILE A 164 7.81 17.18 4.46
C ILE A 164 6.63 18.03 4.94
N ALA A 165 5.53 17.39 5.32
CA ALA A 165 4.31 18.08 5.70
C ALA A 165 4.43 18.78 7.05
N ARG A 166 4.97 18.07 8.05
CA ARG A 166 5.18 18.61 9.40
C ARG A 166 5.96 19.91 9.42
N PRO A 167 7.18 20.00 8.84
CA PRO A 167 7.89 21.27 8.77
C PRO A 167 7.34 22.20 7.67
N SER A 168 6.42 21.73 6.82
CA SER A 168 5.79 22.50 5.73
C SER A 168 6.80 23.26 4.86
N GLU A 169 7.91 22.61 4.49
CA GLU A 169 9.03 23.24 3.77
C GLU A 169 8.92 23.08 2.24
N CYS A 170 8.10 22.15 1.76
CA CYS A 170 7.80 22.07 0.33
C CYS A 170 7.23 23.41 -0.18
N PRO A 171 7.68 23.94 -1.34
CA PRO A 171 7.21 25.22 -1.86
C PRO A 171 5.68 25.30 -2.04
N TYR A 172 5.04 24.21 -2.46
CA TYR A 172 3.59 24.17 -2.63
C TYR A 172 2.86 24.26 -1.29
N LEU A 173 3.28 23.47 -0.30
CA LEU A 173 2.68 23.49 1.03
C LEU A 173 2.98 24.78 1.79
N THR A 174 4.19 25.33 1.63
CA THR A 174 4.54 26.69 2.11
C THR A 174 3.57 27.71 1.54
N SER A 175 3.28 27.63 0.25
CA SER A 175 2.36 28.54 -0.44
C SER A 175 0.90 28.36 -0.05
N ALA A 176 0.51 27.22 0.52
CA ALA A 176 -0.84 26.94 1.00
C ALA A 176 -1.18 27.70 2.31
N TRP A 177 -0.15 28.12 3.05
CA TRP A 177 -0.32 28.95 4.24
C TRP A 177 -0.61 30.40 3.88
N ARG A 178 -1.51 31.03 4.63
CA ARG A 178 -1.89 32.44 4.44
C ARG A 178 -0.75 33.39 4.81
N GLU A 179 0.06 32.99 5.79
CA GLU A 179 1.20 33.75 6.29
C GLU A 179 2.36 32.83 6.70
N ASP A 180 3.55 33.43 6.86
CA ASP A 180 4.77 32.72 7.26
C ASP A 180 4.67 32.02 8.62
N GLY A 181 3.83 32.52 9.53
CA GLY A 181 3.62 31.93 10.85
C GLY A 181 2.83 30.62 10.85
N ARG A 182 2.21 30.27 9.70
CA ARG A 182 1.44 29.03 9.51
C ARG A 182 0.36 28.83 10.57
N VAL A 183 -0.39 29.89 10.82
CA VAL A 183 -1.51 29.94 11.76
C VAL A 183 -2.80 29.55 11.04
N MET A 184 -2.95 29.97 9.79
CA MET A 184 -4.15 29.76 8.99
C MET A 184 -3.82 29.43 7.55
N TRP A 185 -4.64 28.58 6.94
CA TRP A 185 -4.55 28.27 5.52
C TRP A 185 -5.04 29.44 4.66
N LYS A 186 -4.55 29.54 3.41
CA LYS A 186 -5.22 30.34 2.39
C LYS A 186 -6.60 29.78 2.08
N ALA A 187 -7.45 30.61 1.49
CA ALA A 187 -8.70 30.12 0.93
C ALA A 187 -8.43 29.03 -0.11
N LYS A 188 -9.13 27.89 0.00
CA LYS A 188 -9.00 26.72 -0.91
C LYS A 188 -7.56 26.16 -1.01
N PRO A 189 -6.96 25.68 0.09
CA PRO A 189 -5.56 25.22 0.10
C PRO A 189 -5.37 23.81 -0.51
N GLU A 190 -6.46 23.09 -0.74
CA GLU A 190 -6.52 21.66 -1.08
C GLU A 190 -5.73 21.31 -2.35
N GLU A 191 -5.81 22.15 -3.39
CA GLU A 191 -5.06 21.97 -4.64
C GLU A 191 -3.54 21.95 -4.39
N LEU A 192 -3.03 22.88 -3.57
CA LEU A 192 -1.60 22.98 -3.25
C LEU A 192 -1.14 21.82 -2.36
N MET A 193 -1.98 21.39 -1.42
CA MET A 193 -1.71 20.22 -0.56
C MET A 193 -1.61 18.94 -1.39
N ARG A 194 -2.56 18.74 -2.31
CA ARG A 194 -2.56 17.62 -3.25
C ARG A 194 -1.36 17.64 -4.17
N LEU A 195 -1.03 18.79 -4.74
CA LEU A 195 0.15 18.94 -5.60
C LEU A 195 1.45 18.66 -4.85
N SER A 196 1.56 19.12 -3.61
CA SER A 196 2.71 18.83 -2.73
C SER A 196 2.89 17.33 -2.50
N LEU A 197 1.81 16.63 -2.16
CA LEU A 197 1.85 15.17 -1.96
C LEU A 197 2.16 14.43 -3.27
N TYR A 198 1.50 14.80 -4.37
CA TYR A 198 1.72 14.22 -5.69
C TYR A 198 3.19 14.30 -6.13
N GLN A 199 3.81 15.47 -6.00
CA GLN A 199 5.22 15.66 -6.39
C GLN A 199 6.15 14.80 -5.54
N PHE A 200 5.90 14.73 -4.23
CA PHE A 200 6.67 13.85 -3.36
C PHE A 200 6.54 12.38 -3.76
N LEU A 201 5.31 11.89 -3.96
CA LEU A 201 5.07 10.48 -4.32
C LEU A 201 5.75 10.11 -5.66
N ARG A 202 5.73 11.02 -6.64
CA ARG A 202 6.47 10.83 -7.91
C ARG A 202 7.98 10.75 -7.75
N SER A 203 8.53 11.39 -6.72
CA SER A 203 9.95 11.34 -6.41
C SER A 203 10.34 10.17 -5.50
N ALA A 204 9.46 9.77 -4.59
CA ALA A 204 9.73 8.74 -3.59
C ALA A 204 9.47 7.33 -4.13
N LEU A 205 8.36 7.12 -4.84
CA LEU A 205 7.99 5.80 -5.33
C LEU A 205 8.82 5.43 -6.57
N ARG A 206 9.37 4.21 -6.55
CA ARG A 206 10.26 3.67 -7.60
C ARG A 206 9.91 2.24 -7.98
N THR A 207 9.55 1.42 -7.00
CA THR A 207 9.24 0.00 -7.17
C THR A 207 7.91 -0.19 -7.92
N GLY A 208 7.85 -1.17 -8.83
CA GLY A 208 6.63 -1.54 -9.55
C GLY A 208 6.17 -0.58 -10.66
N ARG A 209 7.06 0.33 -11.12
CA ARG A 209 6.78 1.34 -12.16
C ARG A 209 5.47 2.11 -11.90
N PRO A 210 5.42 2.91 -10.82
CA PRO A 210 4.21 3.62 -10.42
C PRO A 210 3.86 4.70 -11.44
N ASP A 211 2.62 4.67 -11.91
CA ASP A 211 1.95 5.68 -12.72
C ASP A 211 0.96 6.45 -11.84
N ILE A 212 1.25 7.73 -11.61
CA ILE A 212 0.57 8.56 -10.61
C ILE A 212 -0.18 9.68 -11.31
N HIS A 213 -1.48 9.76 -11.07
CA HIS A 213 -2.39 10.74 -11.65
C HIS A 213 -3.05 11.60 -10.57
N GLN A 214 -3.27 12.87 -10.86
CA GLN A 214 -4.15 13.75 -10.06
C GLN A 214 -5.53 13.80 -10.69
N GLU A 215 -6.57 13.96 -9.87
CA GLU A 215 -7.96 14.16 -10.33
C GLU A 215 -8.43 13.11 -11.33
N ALA A 216 -8.09 11.84 -11.09
CA ALA A 216 -8.51 10.77 -11.96
C ALA A 216 -10.06 10.65 -11.91
N PRO A 217 -10.76 10.74 -13.05
CA PRO A 217 -12.22 10.66 -13.05
C PRO A 217 -12.67 9.24 -12.68
N THR A 218 -13.32 9.08 -11.54
CA THR A 218 -14.03 7.86 -11.11
C THR A 218 -15.52 7.93 -11.49
N ASP A 219 -16.08 9.15 -11.48
CA ASP A 219 -17.32 9.57 -12.12
C ASP A 219 -17.21 11.05 -12.56
N ALA A 220 -18.20 11.59 -13.28
CA ALA A 220 -18.17 12.95 -13.82
C ALA A 220 -18.31 14.07 -12.75
N ASN A 221 -18.62 13.73 -11.50
CA ASN A 221 -18.97 14.68 -10.44
C ASN A 221 -18.04 14.65 -9.22
N ASN A 222 -17.24 13.59 -9.02
CA ASN A 222 -16.40 13.37 -7.85
C ASN A 222 -15.09 12.66 -8.26
N PRO A 223 -14.07 13.40 -8.74
CA PRO A 223 -12.77 12.82 -9.04
C PRO A 223 -12.05 12.42 -7.75
N VAL A 224 -11.25 11.36 -7.82
CA VAL A 224 -10.30 10.99 -6.77
C VAL A 224 -9.12 11.96 -6.80
N ASP A 225 -8.64 12.40 -5.64
CA ASP A 225 -7.54 13.37 -5.58
C ASP A 225 -6.25 12.84 -6.21
N ILE A 226 -5.76 11.66 -5.79
CA ILE A 226 -4.57 11.02 -6.37
C ILE A 226 -4.83 9.54 -6.57
N THR A 227 -4.48 9.03 -7.75
CA THR A 227 -4.46 7.60 -8.05
C THR A 227 -3.03 7.15 -8.32
N VAL A 228 -2.61 6.04 -7.73
CA VAL A 228 -1.33 5.36 -8.01
C VAL A 228 -1.64 4.00 -8.63
N ARG A 229 -1.17 3.76 -9.84
CA ARG A 229 -1.26 2.45 -10.51
C ARG A 229 0.13 1.89 -10.68
N TRP A 230 0.37 0.63 -10.34
CA TRP A 230 1.65 0.00 -10.60
C TRP A 230 1.55 -0.80 -11.88
N ALA A 231 2.25 -0.35 -12.93
CA ALA A 231 2.10 -0.88 -14.30
C ALA A 231 2.38 -2.39 -14.40
N ASP A 232 3.15 -2.94 -13.46
CA ASP A 232 3.56 -4.34 -13.43
C ASP A 232 2.69 -5.22 -12.54
N SER A 233 1.51 -4.72 -12.17
CA SER A 233 0.58 -5.43 -11.31
C SER A 233 -0.86 -5.02 -11.58
N ASN A 234 -1.79 -5.72 -10.94
CA ASN A 234 -3.19 -5.35 -10.87
C ASN A 234 -3.51 -4.38 -9.72
N ARG A 235 -2.51 -3.69 -9.15
CA ARG A 235 -2.69 -2.89 -7.93
C ARG A 235 -2.99 -1.43 -8.24
N ILE A 236 -3.97 -0.88 -7.53
CA ILE A 236 -4.36 0.53 -7.61
C ILE A 236 -4.54 1.08 -6.19
N ALA A 237 -3.86 2.17 -5.88
CA ALA A 237 -4.15 2.97 -4.70
C ALA A 237 -4.92 4.23 -5.07
N ILE A 238 -5.90 4.56 -4.25
CA ILE A 238 -6.70 5.78 -4.32
C ILE A 238 -6.39 6.56 -3.05
N ILE A 239 -6.03 7.83 -3.18
CA ILE A 239 -5.72 8.70 -2.05
C ILE A 239 -6.71 9.86 -2.05
N GLU A 240 -7.43 10.02 -0.95
CA GLU A 240 -8.30 11.15 -0.69
C GLU A 240 -7.58 12.15 0.23
N VAL A 241 -7.54 13.42 -0.15
CA VAL A 241 -6.88 14.49 0.61
C VAL A 241 -7.93 15.32 1.34
N LYS A 242 -7.77 15.46 2.66
CA LYS A 242 -8.57 16.38 3.48
C LYS A 242 -7.67 17.33 4.24
N TRP A 243 -8.22 18.47 4.66
CA TRP A 243 -7.51 19.41 5.52
C TRP A 243 -8.36 19.86 6.70
N LEU A 244 -7.69 20.08 7.83
CA LEU A 244 -8.27 20.55 9.08
C LEU A 244 -7.69 21.92 9.47
N GLY A 245 -8.46 22.67 10.25
CA GLY A 245 -8.09 24.01 10.70
C GLY A 245 -8.95 25.08 10.07
N LYS A 246 -8.46 26.31 10.10
CA LYS A 246 -9.16 27.48 9.56
C LYS A 246 -8.46 27.95 8.30
N SER A 247 -9.23 28.50 7.36
CA SER A 247 -8.72 29.26 6.22
C SER A 247 -9.26 30.68 6.23
N GLY A 248 -8.51 31.61 5.64
CA GLY A 248 -8.87 33.03 5.65
C GLY A 248 -8.10 33.88 4.66
N VAL A 249 -8.38 35.17 4.72
CA VAL A 249 -7.66 36.25 4.02
C VAL A 249 -7.26 37.33 5.03
N LEU A 250 -6.30 38.19 4.68
CA LEU A 250 -5.83 39.29 5.54
C LEU A 250 -6.28 40.68 5.07
N ASP A 251 -6.79 40.82 3.84
CA ASP A 251 -7.21 42.11 3.30
C ASP A 251 -8.56 42.02 2.56
N PRO A 252 -9.67 42.46 3.18
CA PRO A 252 -9.80 42.68 4.63
C PRO A 252 -9.72 41.35 5.41
N PRO A 253 -9.32 41.33 6.69
CA PRO A 253 -9.25 40.10 7.48
C PRO A 253 -10.61 39.39 7.57
N ALA A 254 -10.70 38.17 7.05
CA ALA A 254 -11.93 37.37 7.11
C ALA A 254 -11.64 35.86 7.15
N PHE A 255 -12.38 35.12 8.00
CA PHE A 255 -12.44 33.67 7.91
C PHE A 255 -13.20 33.27 6.65
N ARG A 256 -12.77 32.18 5.99
CA ARG A 256 -13.44 31.64 4.79
C ARG A 256 -14.06 30.28 5.06
N LYS A 257 -13.29 29.35 5.62
CA LYS A 257 -13.78 28.02 6.03
C LYS A 257 -13.10 27.57 7.31
N ALA A 258 -13.77 26.71 8.06
CA ALA A 258 -13.19 26.00 9.18
C ALA A 258 -13.62 24.53 9.09
N TYR A 259 -12.64 23.63 9.12
CA TYR A 259 -12.88 22.20 9.12
C TYR A 259 -12.37 21.57 10.42
N SER A 260 -13.26 20.81 11.04
CA SER A 260 -13.00 20.00 12.22
C SER A 260 -12.76 18.54 11.83
N GLU A 261 -12.55 17.69 12.81
CA GLU A 261 -12.38 16.24 12.67
C GLU A 261 -13.48 15.58 11.83
N SER A 262 -14.70 16.13 11.85
CA SER A 262 -15.81 15.69 10.99
C SER A 262 -15.45 15.66 9.51
N ARG A 263 -14.59 16.58 9.04
CA ARG A 263 -14.15 16.62 7.63
C ARG A 263 -13.26 15.42 7.28
N ALA A 264 -12.46 14.94 8.23
CA ALA A 264 -11.66 13.74 8.04
C ALA A 264 -12.55 12.48 8.05
N GLN A 265 -13.54 12.42 8.95
CA GLN A 265 -14.53 11.33 8.98
C GLN A 265 -15.32 11.25 7.67
N ASP A 266 -15.79 12.38 7.16
CA ASP A 266 -16.48 12.45 5.87
C ASP A 266 -15.56 12.01 4.72
N GLY A 267 -14.28 12.35 4.77
CA GLY A 267 -13.28 11.87 3.81
C GLY A 267 -13.15 10.35 3.80
N LEU A 268 -13.17 9.70 4.96
CA LEU A 268 -13.11 8.24 5.05
C LEU A 268 -14.36 7.57 4.44
N ARG A 269 -15.56 8.12 4.69
CA ARG A 269 -16.81 7.65 4.10
C ARG A 269 -16.83 7.82 2.57
N GLN A 270 -16.30 8.94 2.09
CA GLN A 270 -16.18 9.23 0.66
C GLN A 270 -15.22 8.23 0.00
N LEU A 271 -14.07 7.98 0.61
CA LEU A 271 -13.10 6.99 0.15
C LEU A 271 -13.70 5.58 0.07
N ALA A 272 -14.41 5.14 1.10
CA ALA A 272 -15.10 3.84 1.10
C ALA A 272 -16.13 3.74 -0.04
N SER A 273 -16.92 4.79 -0.26
CA SER A 273 -17.86 4.87 -1.38
C SER A 273 -17.17 4.72 -2.74
N TYR A 274 -15.98 5.32 -2.92
CA TYR A 274 -15.21 5.17 -4.15
C TYR A 274 -14.78 3.72 -4.38
N LEU A 275 -14.24 3.06 -3.35
CA LEU A 275 -13.81 1.66 -3.42
C LEU A 275 -14.97 0.74 -3.77
N ASP A 276 -16.15 0.96 -3.18
CA ASP A 276 -17.35 0.17 -3.48
C ASP A 276 -17.79 0.33 -4.95
N LEU A 277 -17.75 1.56 -5.47
CA LEU A 277 -18.10 1.85 -6.86
C LEU A 277 -17.13 1.20 -7.85
N THR A 278 -15.82 1.27 -7.58
CA THR A 278 -14.78 0.77 -8.50
C THR A 278 -14.58 -0.74 -8.42
N LYS A 279 -14.83 -1.38 -7.28
CA LYS A 279 -14.76 -2.84 -7.12
C LYS A 279 -15.70 -3.57 -8.08
N SER A 280 -16.91 -3.04 -8.29
CA SER A 280 -17.88 -3.61 -9.23
C SER A 280 -17.44 -3.54 -10.70
N ARG A 281 -16.65 -2.52 -11.07
CA ARG A 281 -16.24 -2.24 -12.44
C ARG A 281 -14.92 -2.91 -12.82
N ALA A 282 -14.06 -3.18 -11.84
CA ALA A 282 -12.71 -3.68 -12.04
C ALA A 282 -12.35 -4.76 -11.01
N PRO A 283 -13.07 -5.90 -10.96
CA PRO A 283 -12.93 -6.92 -9.92
C PRO A 283 -11.58 -7.66 -9.94
N ARG A 284 -10.82 -7.54 -11.02
CA ARG A 284 -9.47 -8.12 -11.16
C ARG A 284 -8.36 -7.23 -10.59
N TYR A 285 -8.67 -5.99 -10.24
CA TYR A 285 -7.71 -5.07 -9.63
C TYR A 285 -7.83 -5.13 -8.11
N ASP A 286 -6.69 -5.27 -7.44
CA ASP A 286 -6.60 -5.07 -6.00
C ASP A 286 -6.53 -3.56 -5.71
N GLN A 287 -7.50 -3.06 -4.96
CA GLN A 287 -7.69 -1.63 -4.74
C GLN A 287 -7.57 -1.31 -3.26
N ARG A 288 -6.77 -0.29 -2.94
CA ARG A 288 -6.61 0.19 -1.56
C ARG A 288 -6.78 1.69 -1.46
N GLY A 289 -7.65 2.12 -0.54
CA GLY A 289 -7.89 3.52 -0.25
C GLY A 289 -6.98 4.05 0.86
N TYR A 290 -6.49 5.27 0.71
CA TYR A 290 -5.71 6.00 1.71
C TYR A 290 -6.34 7.35 1.98
N LEU A 291 -6.56 7.69 3.25
CA LEU A 291 -6.99 9.03 3.65
C LEU A 291 -5.79 9.82 4.16
N ALA A 292 -5.43 10.91 3.48
CA ALA A 292 -4.37 11.82 3.87
C ALA A 292 -4.94 13.12 4.45
N VAL A 293 -4.68 13.39 5.73
CA VAL A 293 -5.28 14.53 6.45
C VAL A 293 -4.23 15.58 6.81
N PHE A 294 -4.20 16.71 6.11
CA PHE A 294 -3.38 17.86 6.47
C PHE A 294 -3.98 18.61 7.66
N ASP A 295 -3.36 18.51 8.83
CA ASP A 295 -3.87 19.14 10.06
C ASP A 295 -3.11 20.43 10.39
N GLY A 296 -3.76 21.56 10.09
CA GLY A 296 -3.29 22.90 10.45
C GLY A 296 -4.08 23.54 11.58
N ARG A 297 -4.75 22.75 12.45
CA ARG A 297 -5.52 23.29 13.57
C ARG A 297 -4.62 24.03 14.55
N ARG A 298 -5.13 25.15 15.06
CA ARG A 298 -4.55 26.00 16.09
C ARG A 298 -5.63 26.42 17.07
N ALA A 299 -5.33 26.46 18.37
CA ALA A 299 -6.29 26.86 19.38
C ALA A 299 -6.38 28.40 19.48
N ARG A 300 -7.58 28.91 19.77
CA ARG A 300 -7.82 30.33 20.14
C ARG A 300 -7.32 31.38 19.14
N VAL A 301 -7.16 31.02 17.87
CA VAL A 301 -6.72 31.95 16.81
C VAL A 301 -7.85 32.87 16.33
N LYS A 302 -7.53 34.14 16.16
CA LYS A 302 -8.35 35.20 15.58
C LYS A 302 -8.03 35.37 14.09
N VAL A 303 -8.82 36.19 13.40
CA VAL A 303 -8.71 36.31 11.94
C VAL A 303 -7.48 37.13 11.51
N GLU A 304 -7.02 38.01 12.38
CA GLU A 304 -5.89 38.91 12.17
C GLU A 304 -4.55 38.26 12.56
N ASP A 305 -4.59 37.12 13.27
CA ASP A 305 -3.40 36.47 13.80
C ASP A 305 -2.49 36.00 12.67
N THR A 306 -1.25 36.48 12.66
CA THR A 306 -0.19 36.01 11.76
C THR A 306 0.89 35.19 12.47
N GLN A 307 0.78 35.09 13.80
CA GLN A 307 1.62 34.29 14.68
C GLN A 307 0.74 33.68 15.78
N CYS A 308 1.17 32.56 16.37
CA CYS A 308 0.50 31.98 17.53
C CYS A 308 1.52 31.58 18.62
N THR A 309 1.06 31.50 19.87
CA THR A 309 1.90 30.98 20.95
C THR A 309 2.20 29.49 20.73
N ARG A 310 3.25 28.98 21.35
CA ARG A 310 3.58 27.55 21.25
C ARG A 310 2.45 26.65 21.74
N GLU A 311 1.83 27.03 22.86
CA GLU A 311 0.67 26.33 23.44
C GLU A 311 -0.49 26.25 22.43
N ASN A 312 -0.93 27.40 21.89
CA ASN A 312 -2.03 27.43 20.92
C ASN A 312 -1.67 26.72 19.60
N GLY A 313 -0.41 26.83 19.19
CA GLY A 313 0.09 26.25 17.96
C GLY A 313 0.19 24.72 17.98
N MET A 314 0.55 24.16 19.14
CA MET A 314 0.74 22.73 19.35
C MET A 314 -0.44 22.05 20.04
N ALA A 315 -1.50 22.77 20.39
CA ALA A 315 -2.66 22.28 21.14
C ALA A 315 -3.30 21.00 20.57
N TYR A 316 -3.13 20.73 19.29
CA TYR A 316 -3.69 19.56 18.61
C TYR A 316 -2.65 18.50 18.26
N VAL A 317 -1.36 18.64 18.57
CA VAL A 317 -0.32 17.72 18.08
C VAL A 317 -0.64 16.24 18.41
N ASP A 318 -1.08 15.98 19.64
CA ASP A 318 -1.45 14.63 20.12
C ASP A 318 -2.96 14.34 20.03
N ALA A 319 -3.74 15.21 19.38
CA ALA A 319 -5.18 15.01 19.21
C ALA A 319 -5.46 13.92 18.18
N HIS A 320 -6.00 12.79 18.64
CA HIS A 320 -6.39 11.68 17.78
C HIS A 320 -7.75 11.98 17.13
N ILE A 321 -7.90 11.58 15.86
CA ILE A 321 -9.18 11.66 15.16
C ILE A 321 -9.87 10.31 15.34
N SER A 322 -11.07 10.31 15.91
CA SER A 322 -11.88 9.09 16.00
C SER A 322 -12.59 8.85 14.66
N TYR A 323 -12.31 7.70 14.04
CA TYR A 323 -12.97 7.25 12.82
C TYR A 323 -14.00 6.16 13.14
N ASP A 324 -14.85 5.90 12.17
CA ASP A 324 -15.78 4.77 12.21
C ASP A 324 -15.00 3.46 12.10
N GLN A 325 -15.13 2.59 13.11
CA GLN A 325 -14.35 1.36 13.19
C GLN A 325 -14.75 0.38 12.08
N ASP A 326 -16.03 0.34 11.70
CA ASP A 326 -16.52 -0.56 10.63
C ASP A 326 -15.86 -0.22 9.28
N LEU A 327 -15.50 1.06 9.07
CA LEU A 327 -14.75 1.48 7.88
C LEU A 327 -13.26 1.17 7.96
N LEU A 328 -12.67 1.24 9.15
CA LEU A 328 -11.26 0.92 9.37
C LEU A 328 -10.98 -0.58 9.28
N ASP A 329 -11.94 -1.42 9.66
CA ASP A 329 -11.81 -2.88 9.62
C ASP A 329 -11.93 -3.45 8.19
N ARG A 330 -12.23 -2.61 7.19
CA ARG A 330 -12.26 -3.02 5.79
C ARG A 330 -10.84 -3.29 5.26
N HIS A 331 -10.63 -4.46 4.67
CA HIS A 331 -9.35 -4.86 4.04
C HIS A 331 -8.86 -3.92 2.91
N ASP A 332 -9.77 -3.19 2.26
CA ASP A 332 -9.49 -2.27 1.16
C ASP A 332 -9.27 -0.82 1.63
N VAL A 333 -9.35 -0.55 2.95
CA VAL A 333 -9.13 0.77 3.53
C VAL A 333 -7.87 0.74 4.39
N ALA A 334 -6.86 1.53 4.03
CA ALA A 334 -5.68 1.71 4.86
C ALA A 334 -5.97 2.64 6.05
N THR A 335 -5.18 2.49 7.12
CA THR A 335 -5.24 3.41 8.27
C THR A 335 -5.02 4.86 7.81
N PRO A 336 -5.91 5.80 8.15
CA PRO A 336 -5.74 7.21 7.81
C PRO A 336 -4.43 7.79 8.32
N VAL A 337 -3.74 8.56 7.48
CA VAL A 337 -2.47 9.20 7.83
C VAL A 337 -2.70 10.69 8.08
N ARG A 338 -2.38 11.13 9.30
CA ARG A 338 -2.50 12.52 9.72
C ARG A 338 -1.16 13.24 9.55
N PHE A 339 -1.17 14.28 8.74
CA PHE A 339 -0.05 15.18 8.50
C PHE A 339 -0.20 16.43 9.37
N PHE A 340 0.19 16.35 10.66
CA PHE A 340 0.19 17.54 11.52
C PHE A 340 1.25 18.53 11.04
N CYS A 341 0.81 19.68 10.56
CA CYS A 341 1.69 20.71 10.01
C CYS A 341 2.01 21.74 11.11
N GLU A 342 3.28 21.90 11.46
CA GLU A 342 3.71 22.74 12.58
C GLU A 342 3.66 24.23 12.23
N PRO A 343 3.26 25.09 13.21
CA PRO A 343 3.41 26.52 13.07
C PRO A 343 4.88 26.93 12.99
N ARG A 344 5.16 28.08 12.39
CA ARG A 344 6.52 28.64 12.36
C ARG A 344 6.60 29.81 13.32
N TRP A 345 7.40 29.68 14.36
CA TRP A 345 7.68 30.79 15.28
C TRP A 345 8.87 31.60 14.75
N VAL A 346 8.69 32.91 14.63
CA VAL A 346 9.81 33.81 14.39
C VAL A 346 10.62 33.89 15.69
N LEU A 347 11.83 33.33 15.69
CA LEU A 347 12.80 33.59 16.75
C LEU A 347 13.17 35.07 16.67
N LYS A 348 12.83 35.86 17.69
CA LYS A 348 13.40 37.20 17.82
C LYS A 348 14.90 37.03 17.99
N SER A 349 15.68 37.50 17.02
CA SER A 349 17.13 37.67 17.19
C SER A 349 17.34 38.49 18.47
N PRO A 350 18.25 38.10 19.38
CA PRO A 350 18.54 38.92 20.53
C PRO A 350 18.97 40.29 20.01
N SER A 351 18.27 41.33 20.45
CA SER A 351 18.66 42.71 20.17
C SER A 351 20.11 42.84 20.57
N LYS A 352 20.99 43.18 19.61
CA LYS A 352 22.34 43.62 19.94
C LYS A 352 22.14 44.83 20.87
N GLY A 353 22.43 44.64 22.15
CA GLY A 353 22.37 45.70 23.15
C GLY A 353 23.26 46.84 22.67
N GLY A 354 22.65 48.03 22.53
CA GLY A 354 23.37 49.28 22.32
C GLY A 354 23.95 49.81 23.62
#